data_AF-A0A937AWH4-F1
#
_entry.id   AF-A0A937AWH4-F1
#
_cell.length_a   1.000
_cell.length_b   1.000
_cell.length_c   1.000
_cell.angle_alpha   90.00
_cell.angle_beta   90.00
_cell.angle_gamma   90.00
#
_symmetry.space_group_name_H-M   'P 1'
#
loop_
_entity.id
_entity.type
_entity.pdbx_description
1 polymer ?
#
loop_
_entity_poly.entity_id
_entity_poly.type
_entity_poly.pdbx_seq_one_letter_code
_entity_poly.pdbx_strand_id
1 'polypeptide(L)' 'MGRGDKKTAKGKRFKGSFGKSRPANAKATAAKARKAAVKAS' A
#
# COMPACT_ATOMS: atom_id res chain seq x y z
N MET A 1 -2.77 6.97 -14.69
CA MET A 1 -3.79 6.11 -14.03
C MET A 1 -4.81 6.99 -13.32
N GLY A 2 -6.09 6.80 -13.60
CA GLY A 2 -7.18 7.69 -13.14
C GLY A 2 -7.59 7.50 -11.68
N ARG A 3 -8.61 8.24 -11.24
CA ARG A 3 -9.18 8.16 -9.87
C ARG A 3 -9.92 6.84 -9.59
N GLY A 4 -10.28 6.06 -10.61
CA GLY A 4 -10.93 4.75 -10.46
C GLY A 4 -9.97 3.59 -10.18
N ASP A 5 -8.67 3.76 -10.38
CA ASP A 5 -7.71 2.66 -10.29
C ASP A 5 -7.34 2.34 -8.83
N LYS A 6 -7.97 1.28 -8.29
CA LYS A 6 -7.78 0.79 -6.92
C LYS A 6 -6.36 0.28 -6.65
N LYS A 7 -5.53 0.02 -7.65
CA LYS A 7 -4.14 -0.42 -7.44
C LYS A 7 -3.21 0.76 -7.15
N THR A 8 -3.60 1.99 -7.49
CA THR A 8 -2.78 3.19 -7.30
C THR A 8 -3.07 3.93 -6.01
N ALA A 9 -2.10 4.71 -5.53
CA ALA A 9 -2.31 5.62 -4.40
C ALA A 9 -3.42 6.64 -4.67
N LYS A 10 -3.53 7.12 -5.92
CA LYS A 10 -4.53 8.11 -6.35
C LYS A 10 -5.94 7.54 -6.31
N GLY A 11 -6.16 6.35 -6.86
CA GLY A 11 -7.49 5.72 -6.82
C GLY A 11 -7.86 5.21 -5.43
N LYS A 12 -6.88 4.77 -4.63
CA LYS A 12 -7.09 4.49 -3.21
C LYS A 12 -7.50 5.74 -2.43
N ARG A 13 -6.87 6.90 -2.66
CA ARG A 13 -7.24 8.18 -2.01
C ARG A 13 -8.66 8.61 -2.39
N PHE A 14 -9.00 8.52 -3.68
CA PHE A 14 -10.33 8.87 -4.16
C PHE A 14 -11.43 7.98 -3.56
N LYS A 15 -11.20 6.66 -3.43
CA LYS A 15 -12.16 5.73 -2.81
C LYS A 15 -12.14 5.75 -1.27
N GLY A 16 -11.33 6.58 -0.62
CA GLY A 16 -11.17 6.59 0.84
C GLY A 16 -10.45 5.37 1.45
N SER A 17 -10.32 4.24 0.75
CA SER A 17 -9.72 3.00 1.29
C SER A 17 -8.19 2.97 1.34
N PHE A 18 -7.63 2.24 2.30
CA PHE A 18 -6.19 1.96 2.42
C PHE A 18 -5.77 0.68 1.67
N GLY A 19 -4.47 0.46 1.52
CA GLY A 19 -3.90 -0.75 0.91
C GLY A 19 -2.40 -0.65 0.71
N LYS A 20 -1.82 -1.60 -0.05
CA LYS A 20 -0.37 -1.66 -0.30
C LYS A 20 0.20 -0.34 -0.86
N SER A 21 -0.51 0.26 -1.82
CA SER A 21 -0.09 1.51 -2.48
C SER A 21 -0.48 2.79 -1.72
N ARG A 22 -1.36 2.71 -0.72
CA ARG A 22 -1.73 3.83 0.17
C ARG A 22 -1.89 3.28 1.60
N PRO A 23 -0.78 3.14 2.35
CA PRO A 23 -0.84 2.65 3.72
C PRO A 23 -1.54 3.65 4.65
N ALA A 24 -2.11 3.16 5.75
CA ALA A 24 -2.69 4.02 6.79
C ALA A 24 -1.61 4.73 7.62
N ASN A 25 -0.54 4.00 7.96
CA ASN A 25 0.62 4.50 8.69
C ASN A 25 1.89 4.17 7.92
N ALA A 26 2.86 5.09 7.87
CA ALA A 26 4.14 4.88 7.19
C ALA A 26 4.92 3.65 7.70
N LYS A 27 4.72 3.26 8.97
CA LYS A 27 5.32 2.06 9.56
C LYS A 27 4.79 0.74 8.95
N ALA A 28 3.60 0.75 8.36
CA ALA A 28 2.97 -0.45 7.80
C ALA A 28 3.66 -0.96 6.51
N THR A 29 4.28 -0.06 5.73
CA THR A 29 5.06 -0.44 4.55
C THR A 29 6.42 -1.03 4.95
N ALA A 30 7.08 -0.43 5.94
CA ALA A 30 8.35 -0.93 6.46
C ALA A 30 8.22 -2.34 7.09
N ALA A 31 7.13 -2.60 7.83
CA ALA A 31 6.86 -3.91 8.41
C ALA A 31 6.64 -5.00 7.34
N LYS A 32 5.96 -4.65 6.23
CA LYS A 32 5.69 -5.61 5.15
C LYS A 32 6.91 -5.88 4.27
N ALA A 33 7.77 -4.87 4.07
CA ALA A 33 9.06 -5.05 3.39
C ALA A 33 10.00 -5.95 4.21
N ARG A 34 10.08 -5.74 5.54
CA ARG A 34 10.87 -6.60 6.43
C ARG A 34 10.36 -8.03 6.51
N LYS A 35 9.05 -8.25 6.61
CA LYS A 35 8.47 -9.61 6.59
C LYS A 35 8.65 -10.32 5.23
N ALA A 36 8.71 -9.58 4.12
CA ALA A 36 8.97 -10.18 2.81
C ALA A 36 10.44 -10.60 2.64
N ALA A 37 11.38 -9.83 3.22
CA ALA A 37 12.81 -10.19 3.21
C ALA A 37 13.10 -11.42 4.10
N VAL A 38 12.48 -11.51 5.28
CA VAL A 38 12.67 -12.66 6.21
C VAL A 38 12.06 -13.95 5.68
N LYS A 39 11.02 -13.90 4.83
CA LYS A 39 10.42 -15.10 4.22
C LYS A 39 11.22 -15.63 3.02
N ALA A 40 12.20 -14.88 2.53
CA ALA A 40 13.06 -15.27 1.41
C ALA A 40 14.49 -15.65 1.87
N SER A 41 14.72 -15.73 3.18
CA SER A 41 15.98 -16.21 3.80
C SER A 41 15.80 -17.64 4.31
#